data_AF-A0A8S3YLY5-F1
#
_entry.id   AF-A0A8S3YLY5-F1
#
_cell.length_a   1.000
_cell.length_b   1.000
_cell.length_c   1.000
_cell.angle_alpha   90.00
_cell.angle_beta   90.00
_cell.angle_gamma   90.00
#
_symmetry.space_group_name_H-M   'P 1'
#
loop_
_entity.id
_entity.type
_entity.pdbx_description
1 polymer ?
#
loop_
_entity_poly.entity_id
_entity_poly.type
_entity_poly.pdbx_seq_one_letter_code
_entity_poly.pdbx_strand_id
1 'polypeptide(L)'
;MTLQQIGNRLSNLLGHRLCNLLYERVEIIGVILTWPLRKLQASLIYMVDYMFSKTVSTVQKLLFVWSVIIVLVAVSLMLYATFYTSYVPTAEISRPVHLAFSVCSSGVGICSYPSANITFWNEDGTVQEVLGPGQPYTVHLVLEMPDSQANRDMGMFMLVVKMYGRDGHISAASKRSAIFRYRSIFIRAVHMTLLSPLYFLGFLEQKKTLTAELFSHFVDDY
;
A
#
# COMPACT_ATOMS: atom_id res chain seq x y z
N MET A 1 85.53 -61.28 -40.40
CA MET A 1 84.95 -59.94 -40.61
C MET A 1 85.80 -58.91 -39.87
N THR A 2 86.16 -57.81 -40.53
CA THR A 2 87.29 -56.91 -40.22
C THR A 2 86.95 -55.76 -39.25
N LEU A 3 87.98 -55.30 -38.51
CA LEU A 3 87.95 -54.32 -37.40
C LEU A 3 87.31 -52.95 -37.71
N GLN A 4 87.22 -52.56 -38.98
CA GLN A 4 86.68 -51.27 -39.41
C GLN A 4 85.16 -51.17 -39.25
N GLN A 5 84.47 -52.32 -39.32
CA GLN A 5 83.03 -52.44 -39.14
C GLN A 5 82.61 -52.31 -37.67
N ILE A 6 83.54 -52.57 -36.74
CA ILE A 6 83.33 -52.47 -35.29
C ILE A 6 83.41 -51.00 -34.83
N GLY A 7 84.33 -50.20 -35.40
CA GLY A 7 84.50 -48.78 -35.05
C GLY A 7 83.27 -47.91 -35.36
N ASN A 8 82.68 -48.06 -36.56
CA ASN A 8 81.46 -47.34 -36.96
C ASN A 8 80.21 -47.82 -36.20
N ARG A 9 80.19 -49.08 -35.75
CA ARG A 9 79.12 -49.59 -34.89
C ARG A 9 79.21 -49.00 -33.49
N LEU A 10 80.42 -48.86 -32.96
CA LEU A 10 80.65 -48.28 -31.63
C LEU A 10 80.32 -46.78 -31.59
N SER A 11 80.70 -45.99 -32.60
CA SER A 11 80.40 -44.55 -32.62
C SER A 11 78.90 -44.27 -32.72
N ASN A 12 78.16 -45.03 -33.55
CA ASN A 12 76.71 -44.91 -33.65
C ASN A 12 76.00 -45.37 -32.37
N LEU A 13 76.46 -46.46 -31.73
CA LEU A 13 75.92 -46.92 -30.44
C LEU A 13 76.17 -45.91 -29.30
N LEU A 14 77.34 -45.29 -29.27
CA LEU A 14 77.68 -44.24 -28.31
C LEU A 14 76.88 -42.96 -28.56
N GLY A 15 76.75 -42.51 -29.81
CA GLY A 15 75.94 -41.33 -30.17
C GLY A 15 74.46 -41.52 -29.85
N HIS A 16 73.90 -42.70 -30.11
CA HIS A 16 72.50 -43.01 -29.78
C HIS A 16 72.24 -43.11 -28.28
N ARG A 17 73.21 -43.62 -27.49
CA ARG A 17 73.14 -43.61 -26.03
C ARG A 17 73.26 -42.20 -25.44
N LEU A 18 74.17 -41.39 -25.96
CA LEU A 18 74.34 -39.99 -25.54
C LEU A 18 73.09 -39.15 -25.86
N CYS A 19 72.49 -39.33 -27.04
CA CYS A 19 71.27 -38.62 -27.43
C CYS A 19 70.07 -39.01 -26.53
N ASN A 20 69.88 -40.30 -26.23
CA ASN A 20 68.83 -40.74 -25.31
C ASN A 20 69.05 -40.23 -23.87
N LEU A 21 70.31 -40.21 -23.39
CA LEU A 21 70.63 -39.66 -22.07
C LEU A 21 70.39 -38.15 -22.00
N LEU A 22 70.69 -37.41 -23.06
CA LEU A 22 70.39 -35.98 -23.15
C LEU A 22 68.88 -35.73 -23.23
N TYR A 23 68.14 -36.57 -23.96
CA TYR A 23 66.69 -36.49 -24.07
C TYR A 23 66.00 -36.73 -22.71
N GLU A 24 66.37 -37.80 -22.00
CA GLU A 24 65.87 -38.05 -20.63
C GLU A 24 66.18 -36.89 -19.68
N ARG A 25 67.40 -36.32 -19.74
CA ARG A 25 67.78 -35.18 -18.90
C ARG A 25 66.92 -33.95 -19.20
N VAL A 26 66.63 -33.67 -20.47
CA VAL A 26 65.80 -32.53 -20.89
C VAL A 26 64.34 -32.74 -20.49
N GLU A 27 63.81 -33.95 -20.62
CA GLU A 27 62.45 -34.29 -20.22
C GLU A 27 62.26 -34.15 -18.69
N ILE A 28 63.21 -34.66 -17.90
CA ILE A 28 63.21 -34.53 -16.44
C ILE A 28 63.27 -33.05 -16.03
N ILE A 29 64.11 -32.25 -16.68
CA ILE A 29 64.20 -30.80 -16.42
C ILE A 29 62.86 -30.12 -16.77
N GLY A 30 62.22 -30.47 -17.89
CA GLY A 30 60.91 -29.94 -18.28
C GLY A 30 59.78 -30.30 -17.30
N VAL A 31 59.80 -31.52 -16.77
CA VAL A 31 58.85 -31.96 -15.72
C VAL A 31 59.09 -31.19 -14.42
N ILE A 32 60.34 -31.03 -13.98
CA ILE A 32 60.68 -30.29 -12.75
C ILE A 32 60.29 -28.81 -12.87
N LEU A 33 60.51 -28.21 -14.05
CA LEU A 33 60.19 -26.79 -14.30
C LEU A 33 58.68 -26.53 -14.33
N THR A 34 57.88 -27.46 -14.85
CA THR A 34 56.41 -27.33 -14.97
C THR A 34 55.64 -27.84 -13.74
N TRP A 35 56.26 -28.67 -12.91
CA TRP A 35 55.72 -29.17 -11.65
C TRP A 35 55.19 -28.08 -10.70
N PRO A 36 55.94 -27.00 -10.38
CA PRO A 36 55.45 -25.95 -9.48
C PRO A 36 54.24 -25.20 -10.06
N LEU A 37 54.24 -24.97 -11.38
CA LEU A 37 53.13 -24.31 -12.07
C LEU A 37 51.85 -25.15 -12.03
N ARG A 38 51.95 -26.46 -12.27
CA ARG A 38 50.80 -27.38 -12.14
C ARG A 38 50.27 -27.47 -10.72
N LYS A 39 51.15 -27.49 -9.72
CA LYS A 39 50.75 -27.46 -8.30
C LYS A 39 50.04 -26.16 -7.92
N LEU A 40 50.55 -25.02 -8.40
CA LEU A 40 49.92 -23.71 -8.17
C LEU A 40 48.54 -23.63 -8.81
N GLN A 41 48.38 -24.09 -10.04
CA GLN A 41 47.07 -24.12 -10.73
C GLN A 41 46.07 -25.01 -9.99
N ALA A 42 46.47 -26.21 -9.58
CA ALA A 42 45.59 -27.11 -8.81
C ALA A 42 45.20 -26.49 -7.45
N SER A 43 46.14 -25.83 -6.77
CA SER A 43 45.87 -25.13 -5.51
C SER A 43 44.93 -23.93 -5.69
N LEU A 44 45.07 -23.18 -6.79
CA LEU A 44 44.18 -22.08 -7.13
C LEU A 44 42.76 -22.57 -7.40
N ILE A 45 42.60 -23.63 -8.19
CA ILE A 45 41.28 -24.23 -8.47
C ILE A 45 40.63 -24.71 -7.17
N TYR A 46 41.37 -25.42 -6.31
CA TYR A 46 40.86 -25.86 -5.00
C TYR A 46 40.42 -24.69 -4.13
N MET A 47 41.18 -23.59 -4.13
CA MET A 47 40.84 -22.39 -3.35
C MET A 47 39.59 -21.70 -3.93
N VAL A 48 39.46 -21.62 -5.24
CA VAL A 48 38.27 -21.05 -5.92
C VAL A 48 37.03 -21.89 -5.62
N ASP A 49 37.11 -23.21 -5.75
CA ASP A 49 35.99 -24.11 -5.44
C ASP A 49 35.61 -24.07 -3.95
N TYR A 50 36.61 -23.93 -3.08
CA TYR A 50 36.39 -23.74 -1.64
C TYR A 50 35.68 -22.40 -1.34
N MET A 51 36.12 -21.31 -1.95
CA MET A 51 35.49 -20.00 -1.77
C MET A 51 34.08 -19.97 -2.38
N PHE A 52 33.88 -20.59 -3.54
CA PHE A 52 32.59 -20.69 -4.21
C PHE A 52 31.59 -21.50 -3.38
N SER A 53 31.97 -22.70 -2.93
CA SER A 53 31.12 -23.54 -2.08
C SER A 53 30.76 -22.85 -0.76
N LYS A 54 31.70 -22.14 -0.13
CA LYS A 54 31.43 -21.37 1.10
C LYS A 54 30.47 -20.20 0.84
N THR A 55 30.64 -19.50 -0.28
CA THR A 55 29.77 -18.39 -0.69
C THR A 55 28.35 -18.87 -0.95
N VAL A 56 28.19 -19.94 -1.75
CA VAL A 56 26.88 -20.55 -2.03
C VAL A 56 26.16 -20.95 -0.74
N SER A 57 26.87 -21.61 0.18
CA SER A 57 26.29 -22.01 1.47
C SER A 57 25.86 -20.83 2.35
N THR A 58 26.57 -19.70 2.26
CA THR A 58 26.27 -18.50 3.04
C THR A 58 25.08 -17.75 2.46
N VAL A 59 25.05 -17.61 1.13
CA VAL A 59 23.91 -16.99 0.41
C VAL A 59 22.64 -17.81 0.62
N GLN A 60 22.70 -19.13 0.54
CA GLN A 60 21.54 -19.99 0.78
C GLN A 60 20.97 -19.81 2.19
N LYS A 61 21.85 -19.72 3.21
CA LYS A 61 21.44 -19.45 4.59
C LYS A 61 20.80 -18.07 4.74
N LEU A 62 21.38 -17.04 4.12
CA LEU A 62 20.82 -15.69 4.16
C LEU A 62 19.46 -15.63 3.46
N LEU A 63 19.30 -16.26 2.30
CA LEU A 63 18.02 -16.35 1.58
C LEU A 63 16.96 -17.06 2.41
N PHE A 64 17.32 -18.14 3.10
CA PHE A 64 16.41 -18.84 4.01
C PHE A 64 16.00 -17.98 5.21
N VAL A 65 16.95 -17.25 5.83
CA VAL A 65 16.63 -16.34 6.93
C VAL A 65 15.73 -15.20 6.45
N TRP A 66 16.01 -14.62 5.27
CA TRP A 66 15.18 -13.57 4.67
C TRP A 66 13.78 -14.07 4.34
N SER A 67 13.63 -15.28 3.78
CA SER A 67 12.32 -15.84 3.48
C SER A 67 11.52 -16.09 4.76
N VAL A 68 12.15 -16.59 5.82
CA VAL A 68 11.52 -16.75 7.14
C VAL A 68 11.04 -15.40 7.68
N ILE A 69 11.86 -14.35 7.61
CA ILE A 69 11.48 -13.00 8.06
C ILE A 69 10.27 -12.49 7.25
N ILE A 70 10.29 -12.64 5.92
CA ILE A 70 9.18 -12.21 5.06
C ILE A 70 7.89 -12.96 5.43
N VAL A 71 7.96 -14.28 5.65
CA VAL A 71 6.80 -15.10 6.05
C VAL A 71 6.28 -14.64 7.41
N LEU A 72 7.15 -14.38 8.38
CA LEU A 72 6.74 -13.88 9.70
C LEU A 72 6.04 -12.53 9.62
N VAL A 73 6.57 -11.60 8.82
CA VAL A 73 5.93 -10.29 8.58
C VAL A 73 4.57 -10.47 7.90
N ALA A 74 4.48 -11.33 6.89
CA ALA A 74 3.21 -11.60 6.20
C ALA A 74 2.17 -12.18 7.16
N VAL A 75 2.54 -13.17 7.97
CA VAL A 75 1.66 -13.76 8.99
C VAL A 75 1.22 -12.71 10.01
N SER A 76 2.12 -11.83 10.47
CA SER A 76 1.77 -10.74 11.39
C SER A 76 0.76 -9.77 10.80
N LEU A 77 0.92 -9.38 9.53
CA LEU A 77 -0.01 -8.47 8.85
C LEU A 77 -1.39 -9.11 8.64
N MET A 78 -1.43 -10.39 8.27
CA MET A 78 -2.69 -11.12 8.11
C MET A 78 -3.43 -11.30 9.44
N LEU A 79 -2.71 -11.64 10.51
CA LEU A 79 -3.29 -11.73 11.86
C LEU A 79 -3.84 -10.37 12.33
N TYR A 80 -3.09 -9.29 12.10
CA TYR A 80 -3.57 -7.95 12.43
C TYR A 80 -4.82 -7.58 11.62
N ALA A 81 -4.80 -7.79 10.31
CA ALA A 81 -5.92 -7.48 9.43
C ALA A 81 -7.18 -8.27 9.84
N THR A 82 -7.05 -9.57 10.07
CA THR A 82 -8.17 -10.42 10.49
C THR A 82 -8.72 -10.02 11.84
N PHE A 83 -7.86 -9.70 12.82
CA PHE A 83 -8.30 -9.19 14.12
C PHE A 83 -9.04 -7.86 13.97
N TYR A 84 -8.46 -6.92 13.21
CA TYR A 84 -9.04 -5.60 12.98
C TYR A 84 -10.43 -5.71 12.34
N THR A 85 -10.58 -6.46 11.25
CA THR A 85 -11.86 -6.56 10.53
C THR A 85 -12.91 -7.37 11.27
N SER A 86 -12.51 -8.30 12.14
CA SER A 86 -13.47 -9.18 12.84
C SER A 86 -13.94 -8.59 14.17
N TYR A 87 -13.06 -7.86 14.87
CA TYR A 87 -13.33 -7.40 16.25
C TYR A 87 -13.51 -5.89 16.38
N VAL A 88 -13.00 -5.07 15.47
CA VAL A 88 -13.23 -3.62 15.51
C VAL A 88 -14.53 -3.34 14.76
N PRO A 89 -15.67 -3.13 15.45
CA PRO A 89 -16.90 -2.74 14.77
C PRO A 89 -16.70 -1.37 14.13
N THR A 90 -17.23 -1.18 12.93
CA THR A 90 -17.36 0.15 12.34
C THR A 90 -18.37 0.94 13.16
N ALA A 91 -17.90 1.75 14.10
CA ALA A 91 -18.72 2.52 15.04
C ALA A 91 -19.45 3.73 14.42
N GLU A 92 -19.58 3.76 13.09
CA GLU A 92 -20.16 4.88 12.34
C GLU A 92 -21.29 4.37 11.43
N ILE A 93 -22.51 4.83 11.71
CA ILE A 93 -23.68 4.58 10.87
C ILE A 93 -23.85 5.80 9.97
N SER A 94 -23.73 5.61 8.65
CA SER A 94 -23.91 6.67 7.66
C SER A 94 -25.08 6.34 6.74
N ARG A 95 -26.01 7.29 6.57
CA ARG A 95 -27.19 7.15 5.71
C ARG A 95 -27.33 8.38 4.81
N PRO A 96 -27.65 8.18 3.52
CA PRO A 96 -27.85 9.29 2.60
C PRO A 96 -29.09 10.09 3.00
N VAL A 97 -29.00 11.42 2.91
CA VAL A 97 -30.09 12.34 3.25
C VAL A 97 -30.63 12.97 1.97
N HIS A 98 -31.82 12.55 1.56
CA HIS A 98 -32.50 13.08 0.38
C HIS A 98 -33.49 14.17 0.79
N LEU A 99 -33.05 15.43 0.68
CA LEU A 99 -33.87 16.59 1.02
C LEU A 99 -34.98 16.80 -0.03
N ALA A 100 -36.21 16.87 0.44
CA ALA A 100 -37.39 17.20 -0.35
C ALA A 100 -37.99 18.54 0.10
N PHE A 101 -38.64 19.23 -0.83
CA PHE A 101 -39.39 20.45 -0.57
C PHE A 101 -40.73 20.38 -1.31
N SER A 102 -41.73 21.05 -0.77
CA SER A 102 -43.04 21.21 -1.38
C SER A 102 -43.14 22.51 -2.17
N VAL A 103 -43.77 22.40 -3.34
CA VAL A 103 -44.13 23.55 -4.17
C VAL A 103 -45.39 24.23 -3.61
N CYS A 104 -45.49 25.54 -3.81
CA CYS A 104 -46.67 26.31 -3.43
C CYS A 104 -47.92 25.85 -4.22
N SER A 105 -49.12 26.00 -3.65
CA SER A 105 -50.38 25.64 -4.32
C SER A 105 -50.61 26.41 -5.64
N SER A 106 -49.94 27.55 -5.83
CA SER A 106 -49.93 28.34 -7.06
C SER A 106 -49.11 27.70 -8.20
N GLY A 107 -48.37 26.61 -7.93
CA GLY A 107 -47.47 25.97 -8.89
C GLY A 107 -46.16 26.73 -9.14
N VAL A 108 -45.98 27.90 -8.52
CA VAL A 108 -44.80 28.75 -8.68
C VAL A 108 -44.17 29.00 -7.32
N GLY A 109 -42.91 28.61 -7.18
CA GLY A 109 -42.10 28.85 -5.98
C GLY A 109 -42.06 27.66 -5.00
N ILE A 110 -41.12 27.77 -4.06
CA ILE A 110 -40.88 26.81 -2.97
C ILE A 110 -41.53 27.38 -1.71
N CYS A 111 -42.45 26.63 -1.10
CA CYS A 111 -43.22 27.09 0.07
C CYS A 111 -42.87 26.37 1.38
N SER A 112 -41.87 25.49 1.37
CA SER A 112 -41.39 24.81 2.56
C SER A 112 -39.88 24.76 2.62
N TYR A 113 -39.37 24.52 3.82
CA TYR A 113 -37.95 24.26 4.03
C TYR A 113 -37.59 22.86 3.55
N PRO A 114 -36.37 22.67 3.00
CA PRO A 114 -35.90 21.34 2.63
C PRO A 114 -35.86 20.43 3.86
N SER A 115 -36.53 19.29 3.78
CA SER A 115 -36.65 18.33 4.88
C SER A 115 -36.51 16.90 4.36
N ALA A 116 -36.03 16.00 5.20
CA ALA A 116 -35.87 14.59 4.88
C ALA A 116 -36.23 13.76 6.10
N ASN A 117 -36.90 12.63 5.87
CA ASN A 117 -37.14 11.60 6.89
C ASN A 117 -36.21 10.44 6.60
N ILE A 118 -35.48 9.99 7.61
CA ILE A 118 -34.50 8.91 7.52
C ILE A 118 -34.96 7.82 8.47
N THR A 119 -35.04 6.59 7.97
CA THR A 119 -35.36 5.41 8.76
C THR A 119 -34.11 4.55 8.92
N PHE A 120 -33.88 4.06 10.13
CA PHE A 120 -32.82 3.08 10.41
C PHE A 120 -33.28 1.63 10.15
N TRP A 121 -34.55 1.44 9.79
CA TRP A 121 -35.13 0.15 9.41
C TRP A 121 -35.13 -0.04 7.89
N ASN A 122 -34.97 -1.29 7.44
CA ASN A 122 -35.16 -1.65 6.04
C ASN A 122 -36.65 -1.65 5.65
N GLU A 123 -36.92 -1.58 4.34
CA GLU A 123 -38.26 -1.74 3.77
C GLU A 123 -38.92 -3.08 4.16
N ASP A 124 -38.11 -4.12 4.40
CA ASP A 124 -38.54 -5.45 4.85
C ASP A 124 -38.81 -5.55 6.36
N GLY A 125 -38.70 -4.44 7.11
CA GLY A 125 -38.90 -4.40 8.57
C GLY A 125 -37.83 -5.12 9.40
N THR A 126 -36.78 -5.63 8.74
CA THR A 126 -35.62 -6.21 9.43
C THR A 126 -34.68 -5.13 9.90
N VAL A 127 -34.25 -5.28 11.15
CA VAL A 127 -33.37 -4.34 11.84
C VAL A 127 -31.94 -4.60 11.38
N GLN A 128 -31.37 -3.71 10.54
CA GLN A 128 -29.97 -3.82 10.13
C GLN A 128 -29.02 -3.15 11.12
N GLU A 129 -29.39 -1.97 11.64
CA GLU A 129 -28.45 -1.10 12.37
C GLU A 129 -29.20 -0.41 13.52
N VAL A 130 -29.15 -1.02 14.71
CA VAL A 130 -29.62 -0.35 15.95
C VAL A 130 -28.45 0.35 16.58
N LEU A 131 -28.68 1.59 17.02
CA LEU A 131 -27.81 2.24 17.97
C LEU A 131 -27.72 1.35 19.21
N GLY A 132 -26.52 0.93 19.58
CA GLY A 132 -26.31 0.05 20.72
C GLY A 132 -26.94 0.66 21.98
N PRO A 133 -27.76 -0.10 22.75
CA PRO A 133 -28.40 0.41 23.95
C PRO A 133 -27.36 0.96 24.93
N GLY A 134 -27.63 2.16 25.48
CA GLY A 134 -26.78 2.78 26.48
C GLY A 134 -25.41 3.27 25.98
N GLN A 135 -25.16 3.22 24.67
CA GLN A 135 -23.95 3.81 24.08
C GLN A 135 -24.20 5.28 23.70
N PRO A 136 -23.29 6.20 24.03
CA PRO A 136 -23.39 7.58 23.59
C PRO A 136 -22.87 7.75 22.16
N TYR A 137 -23.69 8.37 21.32
CA TYR A 137 -23.42 8.64 19.92
C TYR A 137 -23.32 10.14 19.65
N THR A 138 -22.42 10.50 18.74
CA THR A 138 -22.35 11.85 18.17
C THR A 138 -23.01 11.84 16.80
N VAL A 139 -23.97 12.73 16.59
CA VAL A 139 -24.72 12.83 15.33
C VAL A 139 -24.22 14.02 14.54
N HIS A 140 -23.67 13.76 13.36
CA HIS A 140 -23.21 14.77 12.42
C HIS A 140 -24.08 14.78 11.16
N LEU A 141 -24.43 15.97 10.67
CA LEU A 141 -24.96 16.15 9.32
C LEU A 141 -23.86 16.70 8.43
N VAL A 142 -23.55 15.96 7.36
CA VAL A 142 -22.64 16.40 6.30
C VAL A 142 -23.47 16.86 5.12
N LEU A 143 -23.46 18.16 4.86
CA LEU A 143 -24.20 18.78 3.77
C LEU A 143 -23.23 19.19 2.66
N GLU A 144 -23.38 18.60 1.48
CA GLU A 144 -22.63 19.00 0.29
C GLU A 144 -23.37 20.08 -0.48
N MET A 145 -22.71 21.21 -0.76
CA MET A 145 -23.29 22.34 -1.49
C MET A 145 -22.31 22.90 -2.53
N PRO A 146 -22.82 23.40 -3.67
CA PRO A 146 -21.98 24.10 -4.63
C PRO A 146 -21.54 25.46 -4.08
N ASP A 147 -20.34 25.90 -4.47
CA ASP A 147 -19.79 27.19 -4.09
C ASP A 147 -20.37 28.35 -4.94
N SER A 148 -21.69 28.56 -4.82
CA SER A 148 -22.46 29.57 -5.56
C SER A 148 -22.62 30.88 -4.77
N GLN A 149 -22.91 31.99 -5.46
CA GLN A 149 -23.17 33.26 -4.79
C GLN A 149 -24.43 33.20 -3.90
N ALA A 150 -25.50 32.56 -4.37
CA ALA A 150 -26.73 32.37 -3.58
C ALA A 150 -26.47 31.65 -2.24
N ASN A 151 -25.63 30.60 -2.23
CA ASN A 151 -25.30 29.87 -1.01
C ASN A 151 -24.39 30.66 -0.06
N ARG A 152 -23.56 31.57 -0.60
CA ARG A 152 -22.72 32.47 0.21
C ARG A 152 -23.55 33.57 0.87
N ASP A 153 -24.50 34.13 0.13
CA ASP A 153 -25.33 35.25 0.57
C ASP A 153 -26.45 34.80 1.53
N MET A 154 -26.72 33.49 1.63
CA MET A 154 -27.66 32.91 2.60
C MET A 154 -27.27 33.20 4.06
N GLY A 155 -25.99 33.37 4.36
CA GLY A 155 -25.51 33.66 5.71
C GLY A 155 -25.68 32.48 6.69
N MET A 156 -26.11 32.79 7.91
CA MET A 156 -26.40 31.76 8.93
C MET A 156 -27.78 31.15 8.68
N PHE A 157 -27.84 29.82 8.61
CA PHE A 157 -29.09 29.07 8.53
C PHE A 157 -29.19 28.08 9.69
N MET A 158 -30.42 27.66 10.02
CA MET A 158 -30.67 26.75 11.13
C MET A 158 -30.95 25.34 10.61
N LEU A 159 -30.25 24.36 11.18
CA LEU A 159 -30.49 22.95 11.01
C LEU A 159 -31.32 22.45 12.19
N VAL A 160 -32.37 21.68 11.89
CA VAL A 160 -33.24 21.09 12.90
C VAL A 160 -33.29 19.60 12.65
N VAL A 161 -32.96 18.81 13.68
CA VAL A 161 -33.11 17.35 13.66
C VAL A 161 -33.99 16.91 14.79
N LYS A 162 -34.89 15.98 14.50
CA LYS A 162 -35.82 15.35 15.42
C LYS A 162 -35.62 13.85 15.33
N MET A 163 -35.34 13.22 16.45
CA MET A 163 -35.25 11.78 16.59
C MET A 163 -36.61 11.26 17.03
N TYR A 164 -37.13 10.27 16.33
CA TYR A 164 -38.43 9.68 16.61
C TYR A 164 -38.24 8.31 17.27
N GLY A 165 -38.97 8.07 18.36
CA GLY A 165 -39.06 6.76 19.01
C GLY A 165 -39.94 5.80 18.21
N ARG A 166 -40.09 4.56 18.70
CA ARG A 166 -40.95 3.53 18.07
C ARG A 166 -42.43 3.90 18.05
N ASP A 167 -42.86 4.71 19.01
CA ASP A 167 -44.20 5.26 19.15
C ASP A 167 -44.50 6.43 18.21
N GLY A 168 -43.50 6.88 17.44
CA GLY A 168 -43.61 8.05 16.55
C GLY A 168 -43.57 9.38 17.31
N HIS A 169 -43.34 9.37 18.62
CA HIS A 169 -43.12 10.59 19.39
C HIS A 169 -41.67 11.07 19.26
N ILE A 170 -41.47 12.38 19.43
CA ILE A 170 -40.15 12.99 19.35
C ILE A 170 -39.43 12.70 20.67
N SER A 171 -38.42 11.82 20.62
CA SER A 171 -37.59 11.50 21.79
C SER A 171 -36.57 12.61 22.07
N ALA A 172 -35.91 13.10 21.02
CA ALA A 172 -34.94 14.19 21.12
C ALA A 172 -35.06 15.15 19.94
N ALA A 173 -34.79 16.44 20.18
CA ALA A 173 -34.72 17.44 19.14
C ALA A 173 -33.51 18.36 19.36
N SER A 174 -32.80 18.66 18.29
CA SER A 174 -31.67 19.59 18.30
C SER A 174 -31.87 20.67 17.23
N LYS A 175 -31.43 21.88 17.55
CA LYS A 175 -31.41 23.03 16.65
C LYS A 175 -30.01 23.63 16.68
N ARG A 176 -29.33 23.63 15.54
CA ARG A 176 -27.96 24.13 15.41
C ARG A 176 -27.86 25.12 14.27
N SER A 177 -27.23 26.26 14.52
CA SER A 177 -26.90 27.20 13.46
C SER A 177 -25.67 26.70 12.70
N ALA A 178 -25.75 26.74 11.37
CA ALA A 178 -24.65 26.48 10.47
C ALA A 178 -24.42 27.71 9.59
N ILE A 179 -23.20 27.88 9.11
CA ILE A 179 -22.84 28.97 8.21
C ILE A 179 -21.96 28.45 7.09
N PHE A 180 -22.23 28.88 5.86
CA PHE A 180 -21.35 28.62 4.73
C PHE A 180 -20.03 29.36 4.96
N ARG A 181 -18.92 28.62 5.09
CA ARG A 181 -17.64 29.21 5.51
C ARG A 181 -17.15 30.22 4.47
N TYR A 182 -17.10 31.48 4.86
CA TYR A 182 -16.64 32.57 4.00
C TYR A 182 -15.16 32.40 3.59
N ARG A 183 -14.89 32.71 2.32
CA ARG A 183 -13.54 32.89 1.76
C ARG A 183 -13.52 34.20 1.00
N SER A 184 -12.43 34.97 1.12
CA SER A 184 -12.30 36.24 0.40
C SER A 184 -12.22 36.02 -1.11
N ILE A 185 -12.60 37.04 -1.88
CA ILE A 185 -12.53 37.01 -3.36
C ILE A 185 -11.11 36.74 -3.85
N PHE A 186 -10.10 37.29 -3.18
CA PHE A 186 -8.69 37.10 -3.51
C PHE A 186 -8.25 35.64 -3.34
N ILE A 187 -8.56 35.02 -2.20
CA ILE A 187 -8.25 33.60 -1.94
C ILE A 187 -8.93 32.72 -2.98
N ARG A 188 -10.19 33.01 -3.32
CA ARG A 188 -10.93 32.26 -4.35
C ARG A 188 -10.32 32.43 -5.73
N ALA A 189 -9.91 33.64 -6.10
CA ALA A 189 -9.26 33.90 -7.38
C ALA A 189 -7.95 33.12 -7.49
N VAL A 190 -7.08 33.19 -6.47
CA VAL A 190 -5.82 32.43 -6.44
C VAL A 190 -6.09 30.93 -6.55
N HIS A 191 -7.04 30.39 -5.78
CA HIS A 191 -7.40 28.97 -5.82
C HIS A 191 -7.93 28.55 -7.20
N MET A 192 -8.80 29.37 -7.80
CA MET A 192 -9.35 29.12 -9.13
C MET A 192 -8.28 29.19 -10.21
N THR A 193 -7.39 30.19 -10.17
CA THR A 193 -6.32 30.35 -11.16
C THR A 193 -5.31 29.20 -11.06
N LEU A 194 -4.88 28.86 -9.84
CA LEU A 194 -3.88 27.82 -9.58
C LEU A 194 -4.40 26.43 -9.97
N LEU A 195 -5.67 26.13 -9.67
CA LEU A 195 -6.27 24.81 -9.93
C LEU A 195 -7.13 24.77 -11.20
N SER A 196 -7.14 25.85 -11.99
CA SER A 196 -7.92 25.94 -13.23
C SER A 196 -7.75 24.75 -14.17
N PRO A 197 -6.52 24.24 -14.47
CA PRO A 197 -6.39 23.10 -15.38
C PRO A 197 -7.08 21.84 -14.82
N LEU A 198 -7.03 21.60 -13.51
CA LEU A 198 -7.66 20.43 -12.89
C LEU A 198 -9.19 20.53 -12.92
N TYR A 199 -9.74 21.73 -12.75
CA TYR A 199 -11.18 21.97 -12.90
C TYR A 199 -11.65 21.74 -14.34
N PHE A 200 -10.92 22.22 -15.35
CA PHE A 200 -11.29 22.03 -16.76
C PHE A 200 -11.19 20.57 -17.21
N LEU A 201 -10.21 19.83 -16.69
CA LEU A 201 -10.06 18.40 -16.94
C LEU A 201 -11.09 17.55 -16.17
N GLY A 202 -11.92 18.14 -15.31
CA GLY A 202 -12.95 17.45 -14.55
C GLY A 202 -12.44 16.64 -13.35
N PHE A 203 -11.16 16.80 -12.97
CA PHE A 203 -10.61 16.12 -11.80
C PHE A 203 -11.09 16.73 -10.48
N LEU A 204 -11.51 17.99 -10.50
CA LEU A 204 -12.01 18.72 -9.34
C LEU A 204 -13.37 19.34 -9.64
N GLU A 205 -14.23 19.38 -8.62
CA GLU A 205 -15.53 20.05 -8.66
C GLU A 205 -15.56 21.21 -7.67
N GLN A 206 -16.32 22.26 -7.97
CA GLN A 206 -16.50 23.41 -7.08
C GLN A 206 -17.57 23.14 -6.02
N LYS A 207 -17.33 22.14 -5.17
CA LYS A 207 -18.20 21.78 -4.03
C LYS A 207 -17.58 22.14 -2.70
N LYS A 208 -18.43 22.35 -1.70
CA LYS A 208 -18.07 22.56 -0.30
C LYS A 208 -18.90 21.64 0.57
N THR A 209 -18.22 20.99 1.49
CA THR A 209 -18.84 20.16 2.52
C THR A 209 -18.96 20.98 3.80
N LEU A 210 -20.16 20.97 4.38
CA LEU A 210 -20.45 21.57 5.67
C LEU A 210 -20.80 20.47 6.65
N THR A 211 -19.99 20.32 7.70
CA THR A 211 -20.24 19.37 8.78
C THR A 211 -20.82 20.11 9.97
N ALA A 212 -22.04 19.78 10.36
CA ALA A 212 -22.69 20.31 11.54
C ALA A 212 -22.91 19.20 12.56
N GLU A 213 -22.38 19.38 13.77
CA GLU A 213 -22.65 18.50 14.89
C GLU A 213 -24.01 18.84 15.51
N LEU A 214 -24.95 17.91 15.40
CA LEU A 214 -26.33 18.07 15.85
C LEU A 214 -26.50 17.64 17.30
N PHE A 215 -25.95 16.47 17.64
CA PHE A 215 -25.91 15.93 19.00
C PHE A 215 -24.48 15.52 19.34
N SER A 216 -24.00 15.96 20.51
CA SER A 216 -22.67 15.61 21.03
C SER A 216 -22.67 14.32 21.86
N HIS A 217 -23.83 13.98 22.43
CA HIS A 217 -24.01 12.83 23.32
C HIS A 217 -25.47 12.38 23.28
N PHE A 218 -25.85 11.72 22.20
CA PHE A 218 -27.16 11.09 22.02
C PHE A 218 -27.10 9.66 22.55
N VAL A 219 -27.95 9.33 23.52
CA VAL A 219 -28.10 7.96 24.03
C VAL A 219 -29.49 7.50 23.63
N ASP A 220 -29.58 6.29 23.08
CA ASP A 220 -30.87 5.68 22.80
C ASP A 220 -31.42 5.08 24.10
N ASP A 221 -32.36 5.79 24.71
CA ASP A 221 -33.12 5.35 25.88
C ASP A 221 -34.17 4.33 25.40
N TYR A 222 -33.77 3.06 25.35
CA TYR A 222 -34.61 1.93 24.95
C TYR A 222 -35.95 1.84 25.68
#